data_AF-A0A1C5HUS7-F1
#
_entry.id   AF-A0A1C5HUS7-F1
#
_cell.length_a   1.000
_cell.length_b   1.000
_cell.length_c   1.000
_cell.angle_alpha   90.00
_cell.angle_beta   90.00
_cell.angle_gamma   90.00
#
_symmetry.space_group_name_H-M   'P 1'
#
loop_
_entity.id
_entity.type
_entity.pdbx_description
1 polymer ?
#
loop_
_entity_poly.entity_id
_entity_poly.type
_entity_poly.pdbx_seq_one_letter_code
_entity_poly.pdbx_strand_id
1 'polypeptide(L)'
;MNVFAADAATRTARLRTLRRAVALSAAALAVVGLSACGGDKTATPPTAASSAAPAAVTSAAPVSSDAATLAGTRYYLGTSGKEASIHAVQGDTDKVTARIPFGSGSCTENTITVSPDGKRIAWVQNGDDTGTLMTAAIDGSQRRTLEKGVSCLGSRALVWQGDDWLMVQQRNRSVLMDLVAGGPHHGDPGEETDRYWSADGKWLAAVDDYGKPFVTGGKGGRKYSYTPPKAEAGKHDGWQARGVSMDGRYVAVGWKGTDPSRQDGSFAVVDTTTSKVVDLPGAGEVRSILFTADGKVIVRRATGITVLDSTFKPLGTVEEPTDVRGLTLLAYAA
;
A
#
# COMPACT_ATOMS: atom_id res chain seq x y z
N MET A 1 17.13 48.14 -7.55
CA MET A 1 16.54 48.20 -8.89
C MET A 1 15.87 46.87 -9.17
N ASN A 2 14.58 46.95 -9.49
CA ASN A 2 13.66 45.85 -9.77
C ASN A 2 14.14 44.98 -10.95
N VAL A 3 13.79 43.69 -10.94
CA VAL A 3 12.91 42.99 -11.91
C VAL A 3 12.94 41.51 -11.54
N PHE A 4 11.80 40.96 -11.11
CA PHE A 4 11.28 39.60 -11.37
C PHE A 4 10.06 39.38 -10.47
N ALA A 5 8.98 40.08 -10.82
CA ALA A 5 7.64 39.85 -10.28
C ALA A 5 6.69 39.79 -11.48
N ALA A 6 6.52 38.60 -12.03
CA ALA A 6 5.37 38.23 -12.86
C ALA A 6 5.38 36.71 -13.00
N ASP A 7 4.37 36.06 -12.42
CA ASP A 7 3.45 35.12 -13.11
C ASP A 7 2.84 34.07 -12.15
N ALA A 8 2.48 34.49 -10.93
CA ALA A 8 1.76 33.64 -9.95
C ALA A 8 0.22 33.75 -10.06
N ALA A 9 -0.31 34.56 -10.98
CA ALA A 9 -1.74 34.93 -10.99
C ALA A 9 -2.61 34.14 -11.99
N THR A 10 -2.03 33.30 -12.87
CA THR A 10 -2.76 32.58 -13.93
C THR A 10 -3.04 31.10 -13.61
N ARG A 11 -2.57 30.56 -12.48
CA ARG A 11 -2.71 29.11 -12.17
C ARG A 11 -3.88 28.71 -11.28
N THR A 12 -4.64 29.66 -10.73
CA THR A 12 -5.72 29.39 -9.76
C THR A 12 -7.09 29.09 -10.37
N ALA A 13 -7.22 29.06 -11.71
CA ALA A 13 -8.52 28.95 -12.39
C ALA A 13 -8.89 27.54 -12.91
N ARG A 14 -7.99 26.55 -12.90
CA ARG A 14 -8.24 25.27 -13.60
C ARG A 14 -8.68 24.07 -12.76
N LEU A 15 -8.72 24.17 -11.43
CA LEU A 15 -9.13 23.05 -10.55
C LEU A 15 -10.59 23.09 -10.08
N ARG A 16 -11.43 24.01 -10.59
CA ARG A 16 -12.86 24.11 -10.23
C ARG A 16 -13.84 23.67 -11.31
N THR A 17 -13.39 23.16 -12.46
CA THR A 17 -14.26 22.83 -13.61
C THR A 17 -14.51 21.33 -13.86
N LEU A 18 -14.18 20.44 -12.92
CA LEU A 18 -14.46 18.99 -13.04
C LEU A 18 -15.55 18.46 -12.10
N ARG A 19 -16.40 19.35 -11.55
CA ARG A 19 -17.64 18.96 -10.86
C ARG A 19 -18.83 19.69 -11.48
N ARG A 20 -19.42 19.09 -12.52
CA ARG A 20 -20.85 19.15 -12.94
C ARG A 20 -20.98 18.92 -14.45
N ALA A 21 -21.29 17.69 -14.85
CA ALA A 21 -22.15 17.37 -15.99
C ALA A 21 -22.35 15.84 -16.09
N VAL A 22 -23.23 15.29 -15.25
CA VAL A 22 -23.96 14.06 -15.61
C VAL A 22 -25.39 14.51 -15.85
N ALA A 23 -25.75 14.65 -17.12
CA ALA A 23 -27.12 14.85 -17.57
C ALA A 23 -27.34 13.99 -18.81
N LEU A 24 -28.13 12.94 -18.60
CA LEU A 24 -28.98 12.17 -19.51
C LEU A 24 -28.99 12.60 -20.99
N SER A 25 -28.66 11.64 -21.86
CA SER A 25 -29.30 11.51 -23.18
C SER A 25 -29.51 10.04 -23.51
N ALA A 26 -30.78 9.66 -23.54
CA ALA A 26 -31.29 8.40 -24.02
C ALA A 26 -31.53 8.46 -25.55
N ALA A 27 -31.60 7.27 -26.15
CA ALA A 27 -32.18 6.92 -27.45
C ALA A 27 -31.41 7.28 -28.73
N ALA A 28 -31.01 6.23 -29.47
CA ALA A 28 -31.73 5.83 -30.69
C ALA A 28 -31.27 4.42 -31.12
N LEU A 29 -32.20 3.46 -31.09
CA LEU A 29 -32.08 2.18 -31.78
C LEU A 29 -32.25 2.43 -33.29
N ALA A 30 -31.23 2.15 -34.09
CA ALA A 30 -31.37 1.99 -35.53
C ALA A 30 -31.31 0.51 -35.88
N VAL A 31 -32.47 -0.02 -36.29
CA VAL A 31 -32.63 -1.31 -36.95
C VAL A 31 -32.17 -1.16 -38.40
N VAL A 32 -31.20 -1.96 -38.84
CA VAL A 32 -31.02 -2.32 -40.26
C VAL A 32 -30.64 -3.80 -40.32
N GLY A 33 -31.46 -4.57 -41.02
CA GLY A 33 -31.25 -5.99 -41.29
C GLY A 33 -30.69 -6.28 -42.69
N LEU A 34 -30.84 -7.55 -43.08
CA LEU A 34 -30.46 -8.27 -44.32
C LEU A 34 -29.09 -8.95 -44.24
N SER A 35 -29.03 -10.27 -44.08
CA SER A 35 -29.31 -11.36 -45.04
C SER A 35 -28.03 -11.80 -45.77
N ALA A 36 -27.61 -13.06 -45.57
CA ALA A 36 -27.43 -14.06 -46.64
C ALA A 36 -26.71 -15.34 -46.16
N CYS A 37 -27.43 -16.44 -46.31
CA CYS A 37 -27.05 -17.76 -46.84
C CYS A 37 -25.58 -18.25 -46.78
N GLY A 38 -25.44 -19.47 -46.28
CA GLY A 38 -24.75 -20.54 -47.01
C GLY A 38 -23.49 -21.09 -46.35
N GLY A 39 -23.54 -22.36 -45.92
CA GLY A 39 -22.33 -23.11 -45.62
C GLY A 39 -22.52 -24.30 -44.69
N ASP A 40 -23.31 -25.29 -45.10
CA ASP A 40 -23.24 -26.63 -44.51
C ASP A 40 -21.84 -27.22 -44.72
N LYS A 41 -21.07 -27.30 -43.62
CA LYS A 41 -19.93 -28.20 -43.51
C LYS A 41 -20.16 -29.10 -42.30
N THR A 42 -20.70 -30.28 -42.59
CA THR A 42 -20.62 -31.48 -41.74
C THR A 42 -19.17 -31.72 -41.36
N ALA A 43 -18.81 -31.31 -40.15
CA ALA A 43 -17.55 -31.66 -39.51
C ALA A 43 -17.72 -33.00 -38.79
N THR A 44 -16.88 -33.94 -39.17
CA THR A 44 -16.70 -35.27 -38.58
C THR A 44 -16.53 -35.18 -37.06
N PRO A 45 -17.23 -36.01 -36.26
CA PRO A 45 -17.03 -36.03 -34.81
C PRO A 45 -15.62 -36.53 -34.48
N PRO A 46 -14.84 -35.83 -33.64
CA PRO A 46 -13.56 -36.32 -33.19
C PRO A 46 -13.75 -37.53 -32.27
N THR A 47 -12.99 -38.58 -32.54
CA THR A 47 -12.79 -39.77 -31.73
C THR A 47 -12.51 -39.37 -30.27
N ALA A 48 -13.33 -39.87 -29.34
CA ALA A 48 -13.17 -39.66 -27.91
C ALA A 48 -11.79 -40.17 -27.45
N ALA A 49 -10.91 -39.24 -27.06
CA ALA A 49 -9.67 -39.59 -26.39
C ALA A 49 -10.01 -40.09 -24.98
N SER A 50 -9.57 -41.32 -24.69
CA SER A 50 -9.68 -41.96 -23.38
C SER A 50 -9.04 -41.06 -22.31
N SER A 51 -9.87 -40.58 -21.38
CA SER A 51 -9.44 -39.81 -20.22
C SER A 51 -8.58 -40.70 -19.32
N ALA A 52 -7.27 -40.47 -19.33
CA ALA A 52 -6.35 -41.08 -18.36
C ALA A 52 -6.66 -40.50 -16.98
N ALA A 53 -6.85 -41.39 -16.00
CA ALA A 53 -7.09 -41.03 -14.61
C ALA A 53 -6.00 -40.05 -14.10
N PRO A 54 -6.36 -39.01 -13.33
CA PRO A 54 -5.38 -38.08 -12.78
C PRO A 54 -4.37 -38.84 -11.92
N ALA A 55 -3.08 -38.72 -12.26
CA ALA A 55 -2.01 -39.21 -11.42
C ALA A 55 -2.12 -38.54 -10.05
N ALA A 56 -2.13 -39.36 -8.99
CA ALA A 56 -2.14 -38.88 -7.62
C ALA A 56 -0.96 -37.94 -7.41
N VAL A 57 -1.25 -36.66 -7.17
CA VAL A 57 -0.23 -35.67 -6.84
C VAL A 57 0.31 -36.03 -5.47
N THR A 58 1.55 -36.50 -5.43
CA THR A 58 2.25 -36.84 -4.19
C THR A 58 2.32 -35.57 -3.33
N SER A 59 1.57 -35.56 -2.23
CA SER A 59 1.58 -34.49 -1.24
C SER A 59 3.01 -34.26 -0.78
N ALA A 60 3.60 -33.11 -1.11
CA ALA A 60 4.92 -32.75 -0.66
C ALA A 60 4.96 -32.77 0.88
N ALA A 61 6.04 -33.34 1.43
CA ALA A 61 6.25 -33.42 2.87
C ALA A 61 6.24 -32.01 3.49
N PRO A 62 5.70 -31.85 4.72
CA PRO A 62 5.71 -30.57 5.42
C PRO A 62 7.15 -30.13 5.63
N VAL A 63 7.51 -28.98 5.07
CA VAL A 63 8.77 -28.30 5.36
C VAL A 63 8.70 -27.85 6.81
N SER A 64 9.63 -28.33 7.65
CA SER A 64 9.74 -27.90 9.05
C SER A 64 9.80 -26.37 9.12
N SER A 65 8.91 -25.80 9.93
CA SER A 65 8.82 -24.36 10.19
C SER A 65 10.00 -23.93 11.06
N ASP A 66 11.14 -23.59 10.46
CA ASP A 66 12.23 -22.98 11.20
C ASP A 66 11.83 -21.56 11.65
N ALA A 67 11.67 -21.40 12.96
CA ALA A 67 11.47 -20.13 13.64
C ALA A 67 12.58 -19.09 13.33
N ALA A 68 13.70 -19.52 12.72
CA ALA A 68 14.81 -18.69 12.29
C ALA A 68 14.50 -17.75 11.09
N THR A 69 13.32 -17.85 10.47
CA THR A 69 13.07 -17.14 9.19
C THR A 69 12.81 -15.62 9.37
N LEU A 70 12.29 -15.18 10.52
CA LEU A 70 12.10 -13.76 10.88
C LEU A 70 12.68 -13.48 12.27
N ALA A 71 13.94 -13.05 12.33
CA ALA A 71 14.60 -12.68 13.60
C ALA A 71 14.14 -11.32 14.14
N GLY A 72 13.61 -10.45 13.27
CA GLY A 72 13.17 -9.11 13.59
C GLY A 72 11.81 -9.04 14.30
N THR A 73 11.34 -7.81 14.52
CA THR A 73 10.06 -7.52 15.18
C THR A 73 9.02 -7.10 14.15
N ARG A 74 7.85 -7.74 14.20
CA ARG A 74 6.66 -7.38 13.40
C ARG A 74 5.77 -6.46 14.23
N TYR A 75 5.37 -5.32 13.67
CA TYR A 75 4.50 -4.37 14.35
C TYR A 75 3.08 -4.42 13.80
N TYR A 76 2.11 -4.67 14.67
CA TYR A 76 0.69 -4.74 14.31
C TYR A 76 -0.11 -3.60 14.95
N LEU A 77 -1.12 -3.13 14.23
CA LEU A 77 -2.12 -2.20 14.71
C LEU A 77 -3.40 -2.95 15.04
N GLY A 78 -3.80 -2.87 16.31
CA GLY A 78 -5.14 -3.18 16.76
C GLY A 78 -5.94 -1.93 17.04
N THR A 79 -7.25 -2.01 16.84
CA THR A 79 -8.19 -0.94 17.16
C THR A 79 -9.30 -1.51 18.03
N SER A 80 -9.64 -0.81 19.12
CA SER A 80 -10.70 -1.22 20.02
C SER A 80 -11.42 0.00 20.59
N GLY A 81 -12.66 0.23 20.15
CA GLY A 81 -13.53 1.28 20.67
C GLY A 81 -12.95 2.69 20.54
N LYS A 82 -12.20 3.13 21.55
CA LYS A 82 -11.68 4.50 21.69
C LYS A 82 -10.16 4.61 21.60
N GLU A 83 -9.46 3.51 21.36
CA GLU A 83 -8.00 3.49 21.28
C GLU A 83 -7.48 2.51 20.22
N ALA A 84 -6.28 2.81 19.75
CA ALA A 84 -5.43 1.86 19.03
C ALA A 84 -4.34 1.29 19.96
N SER A 85 -3.95 0.05 19.70
CA SER A 85 -2.80 -0.61 20.30
C SER A 85 -1.75 -0.92 19.24
N ILE A 86 -0.48 -0.67 19.57
CA ILE A 86 0.65 -1.16 18.79
C ILE A 86 1.18 -2.43 19.46
N HIS A 87 1.15 -3.53 18.73
CA HIS A 87 1.66 -4.83 19.15
C HIS A 87 3.02 -5.07 18.49
N ALA A 88 4.03 -5.41 19.28
CA ALA A 88 5.34 -5.84 18.81
C ALA A 88 5.46 -7.36 18.99
N VAL A 89 5.66 -8.06 17.87
CA VAL A 89 5.71 -9.52 17.84
C VAL A 89 7.08 -10.01 17.39
N GLN A 90 7.78 -10.71 18.28
CA GLN A 90 9.07 -11.36 18.02
C GLN A 90 8.97 -12.84 18.37
N GLY A 91 9.22 -13.71 17.38
CA GLY A 91 8.87 -15.14 17.49
C GLY A 91 7.38 -15.30 17.82
N ASP A 92 7.07 -16.07 18.87
CA ASP A 92 5.71 -16.31 19.35
C ASP A 92 5.27 -15.35 20.46
N THR A 93 6.12 -14.38 20.81
CA THR A 93 5.82 -13.41 21.88
C THR A 93 5.16 -12.17 21.31
N ASP A 94 3.94 -11.87 21.77
CA ASP A 94 3.25 -10.60 21.54
C ASP A 94 3.37 -9.69 22.77
N LYS A 95 3.65 -8.40 22.53
CA LYS A 95 3.65 -7.34 23.54
C LYS A 95 3.00 -6.09 22.99
N VAL A 96 1.99 -5.57 23.69
CA VAL A 96 1.48 -4.21 23.44
C VAL A 96 2.53 -3.19 23.89
N THR A 97 3.12 -2.44 22.96
CA THR A 97 4.16 -1.44 23.24
C THR A 97 3.60 -0.04 23.42
N ALA A 98 2.51 0.31 22.75
CA ALA A 98 1.89 1.63 22.87
C ALA A 98 0.36 1.55 22.78
N ARG A 99 -0.31 2.50 23.45
CA ARG A 99 -1.75 2.74 23.33
C ARG A 99 -1.99 4.19 22.93
N ILE A 100 -2.79 4.41 21.89
CA ILE A 100 -3.03 5.71 21.27
C ILE A 100 -4.52 6.00 21.33
N PRO A 101 -4.98 6.97 22.16
CA PRO A 101 -6.39 7.33 22.22
C PRO A 101 -6.82 8.06 20.95
N PHE A 102 -7.97 7.70 20.38
CA PHE A 102 -8.47 8.29 19.12
C PHE A 102 -8.84 9.76 19.24
N GLY A 103 -9.15 10.24 20.45
CA GLY A 103 -9.65 11.60 20.63
C GLY A 103 -11.08 11.72 20.07
N SER A 104 -11.46 12.94 19.69
CA SER A 104 -12.82 13.27 19.25
C SER A 104 -13.05 13.21 17.73
N GLY A 105 -12.12 12.66 16.94
CA GLY A 105 -12.22 12.62 15.47
C GLY A 105 -11.63 11.34 14.86
N SER A 106 -11.88 11.11 13.58
CA SER A 106 -11.51 9.86 12.86
C SER A 106 -10.07 9.81 12.38
N CYS A 107 -9.36 10.94 12.36
CA CYS A 107 -8.01 11.04 11.80
C CYS A 107 -7.01 10.08 12.44
N THR A 108 -7.11 9.87 13.75
CA THR A 108 -6.14 9.07 14.48
C THR A 108 -6.11 7.64 13.98
N GLU A 109 -7.27 7.01 13.80
CA GLU A 109 -7.37 5.61 13.36
C GLU A 109 -6.70 5.38 11.99
N ASN A 110 -6.89 6.32 11.07
CA ASN A 110 -6.42 6.20 9.69
C ASN A 110 -4.94 6.51 9.49
N THR A 111 -4.31 7.26 10.40
CA THR A 111 -2.97 7.84 10.18
C THR A 111 -1.85 7.17 10.97
N ILE A 112 -2.17 6.29 11.93
CA ILE A 112 -1.15 5.61 12.74
C ILE A 112 -0.22 4.78 11.86
N THR A 113 1.09 5.01 12.01
CA THR A 113 2.15 4.30 11.29
C THR A 113 3.38 4.08 12.19
N VAL A 114 4.22 3.11 11.84
CA VAL A 114 5.48 2.77 12.54
C VAL A 114 6.63 2.97 11.57
N SER A 115 7.74 3.56 12.05
CA SER A 115 8.94 3.74 11.22
C SER A 115 9.50 2.40 10.74
N PRO A 116 10.19 2.36 9.58
CA PRO A 116 10.78 1.12 9.07
C PRO A 116 11.73 0.43 10.06
N ASP A 117 12.56 1.19 10.80
CA ASP A 117 13.39 0.66 11.89
C ASP A 117 12.64 0.28 13.18
N GLY A 118 11.31 0.49 13.23
CA GLY A 118 10.47 0.15 14.37
C GLY A 118 10.70 1.00 15.62
N LYS A 119 11.43 2.12 15.55
CA LYS A 119 11.73 2.93 16.74
C LYS A 119 10.70 4.00 17.04
N ARG A 120 9.87 4.39 16.06
CA ARG A 120 8.96 5.53 16.18
C ARG A 120 7.55 5.19 15.74
N ILE A 121 6.60 5.88 16.33
CA ILE A 121 5.20 5.91 15.93
C ILE A 121 4.88 7.35 15.50
N ALA A 122 4.08 7.51 14.45
CA ALA A 122 3.49 8.79 14.05
C ALA A 122 1.99 8.64 13.77
N TRP A 123 1.22 9.70 14.07
CA TRP A 123 -0.22 9.78 13.79
C TRP A 123 -0.70 11.22 13.81
N VAL A 124 -1.90 11.48 13.25
CA VAL A 124 -2.58 12.78 13.31
C VAL A 124 -3.69 12.72 14.34
N GLN A 125 -3.63 13.58 15.36
CA GLN A 125 -4.58 13.61 16.47
C GLN A 125 -5.58 14.77 16.37
N ASN A 126 -6.80 14.55 16.87
CA ASN A 126 -7.83 15.57 17.13
C ASN A 126 -8.20 16.39 15.88
N GLY A 127 -8.65 15.71 14.82
CA GLY A 127 -9.13 16.34 13.60
C GLY A 127 -10.24 15.51 12.96
N ASP A 128 -11.01 16.15 12.07
CA ASP A 128 -11.90 15.49 11.12
C ASP A 128 -11.26 15.50 9.72
N ASP A 129 -10.82 16.68 9.24
CA ASP A 129 -10.10 16.83 7.97
C ASP A 129 -8.60 17.11 8.14
N THR A 130 -8.26 17.84 9.21
CA THR A 130 -6.89 18.18 9.58
C THR A 130 -6.73 18.12 11.10
N GLY A 131 -5.56 17.73 11.58
CA GLY A 131 -5.26 17.63 13.00
C GLY A 131 -3.83 18.02 13.34
N THR A 132 -3.37 17.50 14.47
CA THR A 132 -2.00 17.72 14.98
C THR A 132 -1.16 16.47 14.73
N LEU A 133 -0.06 16.60 14.01
CA LEU A 133 0.91 15.52 13.84
C LEU A 133 1.63 15.29 15.17
N MET A 134 1.50 14.05 15.65
CA MET A 134 2.12 13.55 16.86
C MET A 134 3.19 12.53 16.50
N THR A 135 4.22 12.43 17.33
CA THR A 135 5.17 11.31 17.32
C THR A 135 5.47 10.84 18.73
N ALA A 136 5.89 9.59 18.86
CA ALA A 136 6.39 8.97 20.08
C ALA A 136 7.45 7.92 19.73
N ALA A 137 8.21 7.48 20.73
CA ALA A 137 8.96 6.24 20.65
C ALA A 137 8.01 5.04 20.54
N ILE A 138 8.51 3.88 20.12
CA ILE A 138 7.69 2.67 19.90
C ILE A 138 6.99 2.15 21.16
N ASP A 139 7.52 2.47 22.34
CA ASP A 139 6.90 2.18 23.65
C ASP A 139 5.88 3.25 24.10
N GLY A 140 5.55 4.20 23.21
CA GLY A 140 4.65 5.32 23.49
C GLY A 140 5.27 6.45 24.31
N SER A 141 6.52 6.31 24.77
CA SER A 141 7.24 7.36 25.50
C SER A 141 7.69 8.49 24.57
N GLN A 142 8.22 9.58 25.15
CA GLN A 142 8.72 10.74 24.40
C GLN A 142 7.70 11.36 23.43
N ARG A 143 6.40 11.24 23.76
CA ARG A 143 5.32 11.78 22.95
C ARG A 143 5.47 13.29 22.80
N ARG A 144 5.46 13.78 21.56
CA ARG A 144 5.53 15.21 21.25
C ARG A 144 4.70 15.60 20.04
N THR A 145 4.31 16.87 20.01
CA THR A 145 3.72 17.53 18.85
C THR A 145 4.82 17.95 17.89
N LEU A 146 4.64 17.67 16.61
CA LEU A 146 5.54 18.11 15.54
C LEU A 146 4.96 19.27 14.75
N GLU A 147 3.70 19.17 14.35
CA GLU A 147 3.08 20.15 13.44
C GLU A 147 1.56 20.19 13.57
N LYS A 148 0.96 21.33 13.24
CA LYS A 148 -0.50 21.51 13.23
C LYS A 148 -1.03 21.69 11.81
N GLY A 149 -2.33 21.40 11.64
CA GLY A 149 -3.00 21.54 10.35
C GLY A 149 -2.52 20.51 9.32
N VAL A 150 -2.13 19.33 9.80
CA VAL A 150 -1.76 18.20 8.96
C VAL A 150 -3.04 17.47 8.56
N SER A 151 -3.23 17.23 7.27
CA SER A 151 -4.38 16.51 6.75
C SER A 151 -4.40 15.07 7.24
N CYS A 152 -5.60 14.55 7.45
CA CYS A 152 -5.82 13.19 7.89
C CYS A 152 -5.73 12.15 6.76
N LEU A 153 -5.50 12.60 5.52
CA LEU A 153 -5.32 11.78 4.32
C LEU A 153 -6.48 10.81 4.01
N GLY A 154 -7.65 11.01 4.62
CA GLY A 154 -8.81 10.14 4.43
C GLY A 154 -8.53 8.71 4.91
N SER A 155 -8.56 7.74 4.00
CA SER A 155 -8.37 6.30 4.24
C SER A 155 -6.90 5.84 4.28
N ARG A 156 -5.94 6.77 4.29
CA ARG A 156 -4.52 6.48 4.02
C ARG A 156 -3.64 6.70 5.25
N ALA A 157 -2.75 5.73 5.50
CA ALA A 157 -1.69 5.87 6.47
C ALA A 157 -0.66 6.93 6.03
N LEU A 158 0.02 7.53 7.02
CA LEU A 158 1.20 8.37 6.77
C LEU A 158 2.35 7.52 6.22
N VAL A 159 3.15 8.10 5.34
CA VAL A 159 4.19 7.37 4.58
C VAL A 159 5.57 7.83 5.02
N TRP A 160 6.39 6.90 5.49
CA TRP A 160 7.79 7.16 5.82
C TRP A 160 8.66 7.23 4.58
N GLN A 161 9.70 8.05 4.62
CA GLN A 161 10.85 8.02 3.72
C GLN A 161 12.08 7.68 4.58
N GLY A 162 12.44 6.39 4.64
CA GLY A 162 13.45 5.95 5.61
C GLY A 162 12.95 6.01 7.04
N ASP A 163 13.88 6.11 8.00
CA ASP A 163 13.57 5.98 9.43
C ASP A 163 13.16 7.29 10.12
N ASP A 164 13.62 8.42 9.59
CA ASP A 164 13.51 9.71 10.27
C ASP A 164 12.64 10.73 9.55
N TRP A 165 12.24 10.46 8.30
CA TRP A 165 11.40 11.39 7.53
C TRP A 165 10.01 10.83 7.27
N LEU A 166 9.01 11.67 7.46
CA LEU A 166 7.61 11.31 7.26
C LEU A 166 6.96 12.27 6.29
N MET A 167 6.38 11.75 5.22
CA MET A 167 5.58 12.55 4.31
C MET A 167 4.19 12.78 4.91
N VAL A 168 3.81 14.06 4.97
CA VAL A 168 2.49 14.50 5.41
C VAL A 168 1.91 15.49 4.40
N GLN A 169 0.59 15.75 4.47
CA GLN A 169 -0.04 16.79 3.66
C GLN A 169 -0.44 17.97 4.55
N GLN A 170 -0.03 19.18 4.18
CA GLN A 170 -0.32 20.42 4.91
C GLN A 170 -0.83 21.47 3.91
N ARG A 171 -2.00 22.07 4.12
CA ARG A 171 -2.55 23.16 3.27
C ARG A 171 -2.46 22.86 1.75
N ASN A 172 -2.83 21.64 1.34
CA ASN A 172 -2.78 21.11 -0.03
C ASN A 172 -1.39 20.83 -0.63
N ARG A 173 -0.31 20.93 0.13
CA ARG A 173 1.02 20.52 -0.31
C ARG A 173 1.52 19.32 0.47
N SER A 174 2.28 18.46 -0.17
CA SER A 174 3.08 17.44 0.52
C SER A 174 4.27 18.11 1.20
N VAL A 175 4.64 17.63 2.39
CA VAL A 175 5.79 18.10 3.15
C VAL A 175 6.48 16.88 3.75
N LEU A 176 7.80 16.80 3.63
CA LEU A 176 8.59 15.85 4.42
C LEU A 176 8.89 16.47 5.78
N MET A 177 8.56 15.75 6.84
CA MET A 177 8.83 16.15 8.21
C MET A 177 10.04 15.39 8.71
N ASP A 178 11.02 16.10 9.24
CA ASP A 178 12.14 15.52 9.96
C ASP A 178 11.73 15.26 11.42
N LEU A 179 11.60 13.99 11.78
CA LEU A 179 11.17 13.56 13.10
C LEU A 179 12.28 13.58 14.14
N VAL A 180 13.55 13.78 13.74
CA VAL A 180 14.66 14.02 14.65
C VAL A 180 14.69 15.51 14.98
N ALA A 181 14.87 16.34 13.95
CA ALA A 181 14.98 17.79 14.07
C ALA A 181 13.67 18.44 14.56
N GLY A 182 12.53 17.79 14.30
CA GLY A 182 11.23 18.22 14.79
C GLY A 182 10.58 19.31 13.95
N GLY A 183 10.70 19.24 12.61
CA GLY A 183 10.13 20.24 11.72
C GLY A 183 10.20 19.85 10.25
N PRO A 184 9.70 20.70 9.33
CA PRO A 184 9.78 20.43 7.90
C PRO A 184 11.22 20.26 7.44
N HIS A 185 11.49 19.19 6.70
CA HIS A 185 12.73 18.99 5.97
C HIS A 185 12.70 19.85 4.69
N HIS A 186 13.77 20.59 4.44
CA HIS A 186 13.90 21.40 3.23
C HIS A 186 14.16 20.51 2.01
N GLY A 187 13.10 20.17 1.30
CA GLY A 187 13.14 19.48 0.02
C GLY A 187 11.75 19.54 -0.63
N ASP A 188 11.70 19.67 -1.95
CA ASP A 188 10.45 19.45 -2.67
C ASP A 188 10.15 17.95 -2.63
N PRO A 189 9.08 17.49 -1.96
CA PRO A 189 8.73 16.08 -2.01
C PRO A 189 8.18 15.69 -3.39
N GLY A 190 7.96 16.68 -4.28
CA GLY A 190 7.34 16.58 -5.59
C GLY A 190 5.83 16.82 -5.54
N GLU A 191 5.18 16.95 -6.71
CA GLU A 191 3.73 17.15 -6.85
C GLU A 191 2.97 15.82 -7.06
N GLU A 192 3.68 14.69 -7.07
CA GLU A 192 3.10 13.40 -7.46
C GLU A 192 2.08 12.90 -6.42
N THR A 193 1.17 12.05 -6.86
CA THR A 193 0.17 11.47 -5.96
C THR A 193 0.52 10.02 -5.65
N ASP A 194 -0.17 9.42 -4.70
CA ASP A 194 -0.03 7.98 -4.40
C ASP A 194 1.39 7.51 -4.05
N ARG A 195 2.13 8.36 -3.33
CA ARG A 195 3.53 8.13 -2.95
C ARG A 195 3.68 7.03 -1.91
N TYR A 196 4.62 6.12 -2.14
CA TYR A 196 5.08 5.11 -1.19
C TYR A 196 6.59 4.92 -1.34
N TRP A 197 7.35 4.99 -0.25
CA TRP A 197 8.80 4.81 -0.29
C TRP A 197 9.21 3.39 0.09
N SER A 198 10.38 3.00 -0.41
CA SER A 198 11.11 1.86 0.11
C SER A 198 11.53 2.12 1.57
N ALA A 199 11.66 1.07 2.36
CA ALA A 199 12.07 1.15 3.77
C ALA A 199 13.36 1.97 4.02
N ASP A 200 14.31 2.00 3.08
CA ASP A 200 15.54 2.80 3.17
C ASP A 200 15.40 4.23 2.60
N GLY A 201 14.20 4.61 2.15
CA GLY A 201 13.88 5.93 1.62
C GLY A 201 14.51 6.26 0.26
N LYS A 202 15.11 5.29 -0.45
CA LYS A 202 15.83 5.55 -1.71
C LYS A 202 14.97 5.42 -2.96
N TRP A 203 13.90 4.63 -2.91
CA TRP A 203 13.00 4.41 -4.03
C TRP A 203 11.60 4.87 -3.70
N LEU A 204 11.01 5.64 -4.59
CA LEU A 204 9.65 6.13 -4.50
C LEU A 204 8.81 5.50 -5.61
N ALA A 205 7.70 4.86 -5.25
CA ALA A 205 6.60 4.59 -6.16
C ALA A 205 5.56 5.70 -6.03
N ALA A 206 5.11 6.25 -7.15
CA ALA A 206 4.13 7.32 -7.18
C ALA A 206 3.34 7.32 -8.49
N VAL A 207 2.40 8.24 -8.61
CA VAL A 207 1.56 8.46 -9.80
C VAL A 207 1.78 9.89 -10.30
N ASP A 208 2.12 10.00 -11.60
CA ASP A 208 2.32 11.30 -12.26
C ASP A 208 0.99 12.05 -12.49
N ASP A 209 1.06 13.29 -12.97
CA ASP A 209 -0.11 14.15 -13.23
C ASP A 209 -1.11 13.56 -14.25
N TYR A 210 -0.71 12.52 -15.00
CA TYR A 210 -1.56 11.83 -15.97
C TYR A 210 -2.12 10.51 -15.43
N GLY A 211 -1.96 10.23 -14.13
CA GLY A 211 -2.41 8.99 -13.53
C GLY A 211 -1.52 7.80 -13.87
N LYS A 212 -0.31 7.99 -14.41
CA LYS A 212 0.59 6.89 -14.77
C LYS A 212 1.52 6.56 -13.61
N PRO A 213 1.53 5.30 -13.15
CA PRO A 213 2.39 4.91 -12.04
C PRO A 213 3.85 4.79 -12.51
N PHE A 214 4.76 5.17 -11.64
CA PHE A 214 6.20 5.11 -11.88
C PHE A 214 6.95 4.78 -10.59
N VAL A 215 8.20 4.32 -10.75
CA VAL A 215 9.16 4.20 -9.65
C VAL A 215 10.39 5.02 -9.98
N THR A 216 10.88 5.82 -9.03
CA THR A 216 12.07 6.67 -9.18
C THR A 216 13.03 6.51 -8.01
N GLY A 217 14.31 6.76 -8.27
CA GLY A 217 15.39 6.78 -7.28
C GLY A 217 16.62 7.51 -7.84
N GLY A 218 17.75 7.49 -7.13
CA GLY A 218 18.95 8.28 -7.48
C GLY A 218 19.58 8.02 -8.86
N LYS A 219 19.11 7.01 -9.60
CA LYS A 219 19.58 6.66 -10.96
C LYS A 219 18.54 6.93 -12.06
N GLY A 220 17.43 7.58 -11.73
CA GLY A 220 16.32 7.89 -12.65
C GLY A 220 15.02 7.16 -12.31
N GLY A 221 14.01 7.34 -13.17
CA GLY A 221 12.67 6.78 -12.99
C GLY A 221 12.20 5.92 -14.16
N ARG A 222 11.28 5.01 -13.89
CA ARG A 222 10.64 4.13 -14.89
C ARG A 222 9.13 4.08 -14.66
N LYS A 223 8.37 4.18 -15.75
CA LYS A 223 6.92 3.99 -15.73
C LYS A 223 6.61 2.49 -15.80
N TYR A 224 5.58 2.06 -15.08
CA TYR A 224 5.07 0.71 -15.16
C TYR A 224 3.55 0.74 -15.36
N SER A 225 2.94 -0.42 -15.55
CA SER A 225 1.49 -0.54 -15.62
C SER A 225 1.01 -1.71 -14.78
N TYR A 226 -0.20 -1.57 -14.26
CA TYR A 226 -0.92 -2.63 -13.57
C TYR A 226 -2.41 -2.47 -13.84
N THR A 227 -3.06 -3.55 -14.24
CA THR A 227 -4.51 -3.57 -14.50
C THR A 227 -5.17 -4.48 -13.46
N PRO A 228 -5.80 -3.93 -12.41
CA PRO A 228 -6.52 -4.74 -11.45
C PRO A 228 -7.80 -5.35 -12.06
N PRO A 229 -8.37 -6.38 -11.43
CA PRO A 229 -9.73 -6.84 -11.74
C PRO A 229 -10.74 -5.68 -11.69
N LYS A 230 -11.46 -5.44 -12.80
CA LYS A 230 -12.34 -4.26 -12.98
C LYS A 230 -13.43 -4.16 -11.91
N ALA A 231 -14.02 -5.29 -11.51
CA ALA A 231 -15.10 -5.31 -10.52
C ALA A 231 -14.63 -4.82 -9.15
N GLU A 232 -13.47 -5.30 -8.68
CA GLU A 232 -12.90 -4.89 -7.39
C GLU A 232 -12.36 -3.45 -7.44
N ALA A 233 -11.70 -3.07 -8.54
CA ALA A 233 -11.23 -1.71 -8.73
C ALA A 233 -12.35 -0.67 -8.63
N GLY A 234 -13.55 -0.97 -9.17
CA GLY A 234 -14.71 -0.08 -9.05
C GLY A 234 -15.22 0.08 -7.62
N LYS A 235 -15.09 -0.94 -6.77
CA LYS A 235 -15.50 -0.88 -5.35
C LYS A 235 -14.53 -0.07 -4.49
N HIS A 236 -13.27 0.05 -4.90
CA HIS A 236 -12.19 0.57 -4.08
C HIS A 236 -11.53 1.86 -4.61
N ASP A 237 -12.15 2.50 -5.61
CA ASP A 237 -11.59 3.66 -6.34
C ASP A 237 -10.20 3.38 -6.95
N GLY A 238 -10.01 2.15 -7.42
CA GLY A 238 -8.76 1.68 -8.00
C GLY A 238 -7.75 1.18 -6.98
N TRP A 239 -6.48 1.27 -7.35
CA TRP A 239 -5.35 0.71 -6.60
C TRP A 239 -4.25 1.74 -6.41
N GLN A 240 -3.33 1.47 -5.49
CA GLN A 240 -2.14 2.27 -5.24
C GLN A 240 -0.96 1.42 -4.78
N ALA A 241 0.24 1.99 -4.81
CA ALA A 241 1.42 1.39 -4.22
C ALA A 241 1.26 1.28 -2.68
N ARG A 242 1.73 0.17 -2.13
CA ARG A 242 1.73 -0.19 -0.70
C ARG A 242 3.09 -0.64 -0.20
N GLY A 243 4.09 -0.69 -1.08
CA GLY A 243 5.43 -1.16 -0.78
C GLY A 243 6.32 -1.05 -1.99
N VAL A 244 7.60 -0.76 -1.79
CA VAL A 244 8.62 -0.72 -2.84
C VAL A 244 9.83 -1.52 -2.37
N SER A 245 10.35 -2.39 -3.22
CA SER A 245 11.58 -3.15 -2.93
C SER A 245 12.80 -2.23 -2.81
N MET A 246 13.86 -2.70 -2.13
CA MET A 246 15.10 -1.95 -1.90
C MET A 246 15.86 -1.56 -3.17
N ASP A 247 15.54 -2.19 -4.29
CA ASP A 247 16.10 -1.92 -5.61
C ASP A 247 15.11 -1.22 -6.57
N GLY A 248 13.90 -0.88 -6.09
CA GLY A 248 12.83 -0.25 -6.89
C GLY A 248 12.28 -1.14 -8.01
N ARG A 249 12.68 -2.41 -8.08
CA ARG A 249 12.24 -3.34 -9.13
C ARG A 249 10.82 -3.84 -8.92
N TYR A 250 10.35 -3.91 -7.69
CA TYR A 250 9.05 -4.48 -7.36
C TYR A 250 8.23 -3.50 -6.55
N VAL A 251 6.94 -3.43 -6.89
CA VAL A 251 5.95 -2.65 -6.15
C VAL A 251 4.83 -3.56 -5.69
N ALA A 252 4.54 -3.53 -4.40
CA ALA A 252 3.36 -4.17 -3.83
C ALA A 252 2.18 -3.21 -4.04
N VAL A 253 1.07 -3.73 -4.54
CA VAL A 253 -0.13 -2.94 -4.85
C VAL A 253 -1.31 -3.37 -4.00
N GLY A 254 -2.13 -2.41 -3.60
CA GLY A 254 -3.32 -2.61 -2.80
C GLY A 254 -4.44 -1.64 -3.18
N TRP A 255 -5.63 -1.87 -2.65
CA TRP A 255 -6.81 -1.04 -2.92
C TRP A 255 -6.64 0.36 -2.33
N LYS A 256 -7.13 1.43 -2.98
CA LYS A 256 -7.07 2.77 -2.38
C LYS A 256 -7.95 2.87 -1.14
N GLY A 257 -9.10 2.21 -1.18
CA GLY A 257 -10.11 2.21 -0.14
C GLY A 257 -11.14 3.31 -0.37
N THR A 258 -12.38 3.01 -0.01
CA THR A 258 -13.46 4.00 0.04
C THR A 258 -13.60 4.55 1.45
N ASP A 259 -13.85 5.84 1.54
CA ASP A 259 -14.18 6.57 2.76
C ASP A 259 -15.30 5.83 3.56
N PRO A 260 -15.18 5.60 4.89
CA PRO A 260 -14.08 5.99 5.81
C PRO A 260 -13.10 4.87 6.18
N SER A 261 -13.08 3.74 5.45
CA SER A 261 -12.28 2.58 5.88
C SER A 261 -10.81 2.72 5.50
N ARG A 262 -9.93 2.69 6.51
CA ARG A 262 -8.49 2.46 6.33
C ARG A 262 -8.26 1.16 5.56
N GLN A 263 -7.40 1.21 4.54
CA GLN A 263 -6.93 0.04 3.83
C GLN A 263 -5.41 0.06 3.88
N ASP A 264 -4.77 -0.94 4.52
CA ASP A 264 -3.31 -1.10 4.49
C ASP A 264 -2.88 -2.35 3.70
N GLY A 265 -3.85 -3.19 3.33
CA GLY A 265 -3.59 -4.44 2.64
C GLY A 265 -3.02 -4.24 1.24
N SER A 266 -2.30 -5.26 0.79
CA SER A 266 -1.81 -5.41 -0.58
C SER A 266 -2.03 -6.84 -1.03
N PHE A 267 -2.29 -7.02 -2.32
CA PHE A 267 -2.77 -8.28 -2.89
C PHE A 267 -1.94 -8.78 -4.07
N ALA A 268 -1.05 -7.95 -4.63
CA ALA A 268 -0.18 -8.33 -5.74
C ALA A 268 1.16 -7.61 -5.69
N VAL A 269 2.15 -8.17 -6.38
CA VAL A 269 3.44 -7.53 -6.67
C VAL A 269 3.61 -7.35 -8.16
N VAL A 270 4.10 -6.20 -8.58
CA VAL A 270 4.36 -5.85 -9.98
C VAL A 270 5.86 -5.66 -10.19
N ASP A 271 6.45 -6.36 -11.15
CA ASP A 271 7.79 -6.07 -11.65
C ASP A 271 7.73 -4.79 -12.50
N THR A 272 8.38 -3.73 -12.04
CA THR A 272 8.31 -2.39 -12.63
C THR A 272 9.07 -2.26 -13.95
N THR A 273 9.91 -3.25 -14.29
CA THR A 273 10.64 -3.30 -15.55
C THR A 273 9.82 -3.97 -16.64
N THR A 274 9.04 -5.00 -16.28
CA THR A 274 8.24 -5.78 -17.24
C THR A 274 6.74 -5.47 -17.21
N SER A 275 6.27 -4.73 -16.20
CA SER A 275 4.84 -4.52 -15.89
C SER A 275 4.05 -5.81 -15.68
N LYS A 276 4.72 -6.92 -15.34
CA LYS A 276 4.08 -8.20 -15.07
C LYS A 276 3.82 -8.36 -13.58
N VAL A 277 2.71 -9.01 -13.25
CA VAL A 277 2.43 -9.48 -11.89
C VAL A 277 3.38 -10.63 -11.59
N VAL A 278 3.98 -10.61 -10.40
CA VAL A 278 4.84 -11.68 -9.90
C VAL A 278 3.97 -12.78 -9.30
N ASP A 279 4.23 -14.03 -9.69
CA ASP A 279 3.59 -15.20 -9.10
C ASP A 279 4.14 -15.44 -7.68
N LEU A 280 3.33 -15.15 -6.66
CA LEU A 280 3.71 -15.36 -5.27
C LEU A 280 3.42 -16.80 -4.84
N PRO A 281 4.41 -17.54 -4.28
CA PRO A 281 4.18 -18.90 -3.82
C PRO A 281 3.26 -18.94 -2.58
N GLY A 282 2.52 -20.05 -2.44
CA GLY A 282 1.57 -20.28 -1.36
C GLY A 282 0.10 -20.17 -1.81
N ALA A 283 -0.80 -20.84 -1.08
CA ALA A 283 -2.23 -20.83 -1.35
C ALA A 283 -2.98 -19.84 -0.43
N GLY A 284 -4.16 -19.43 -0.85
CA GLY A 284 -5.05 -18.53 -0.10
C GLY A 284 -4.87 -17.06 -0.43
N GLU A 285 -5.81 -16.26 0.07
CA GLU A 285 -5.87 -14.82 -0.17
C GLU A 285 -4.70 -14.10 0.51
N VAL A 286 -4.02 -13.25 -0.26
CA VAL A 286 -2.97 -12.36 0.23
C VAL A 286 -3.61 -11.14 0.89
N ARG A 287 -3.28 -10.91 2.16
CA ARG A 287 -3.77 -9.78 2.95
C ARG A 287 -2.80 -8.60 2.95
N SER A 288 -1.50 -8.89 2.98
CA SER A 288 -0.45 -7.87 2.97
C SER A 288 0.85 -8.45 2.43
N ILE A 289 1.60 -7.60 1.77
CA ILE A 289 2.94 -7.84 1.22
C ILE A 289 3.82 -6.69 1.68
N LEU A 290 4.91 -7.01 2.38
CA LEU A 290 5.87 -6.05 2.88
C LEU A 290 7.27 -6.38 2.35
N PHE A 291 7.94 -5.37 1.78
CA PHE A 291 9.37 -5.44 1.48
C PHE A 291 10.15 -4.93 2.69
N THR A 292 11.13 -5.71 3.13
CA THR A 292 11.89 -5.43 4.35
C THR A 292 13.28 -4.85 4.01
N ALA A 293 13.87 -4.13 4.96
CA ALA A 293 15.20 -3.53 4.79
C ALA A 293 16.31 -4.57 4.62
N ASP A 294 16.14 -5.76 5.19
CA ASP A 294 17.05 -6.91 5.06
C ASP A 294 16.80 -7.74 3.78
N GLY A 295 16.04 -7.21 2.82
CA GLY A 295 15.88 -7.78 1.49
C GLY A 295 14.93 -8.98 1.40
N LYS A 296 14.12 -9.21 2.43
CA LYS A 296 13.07 -10.23 2.43
C LYS A 296 11.75 -9.66 1.90
N VAL A 297 10.85 -10.56 1.54
CA VAL A 297 9.45 -10.26 1.22
C VAL A 297 8.57 -11.05 2.18
N ILE A 298 7.78 -10.34 2.97
CA ILE A 298 6.79 -10.93 3.88
C ILE A 298 5.45 -10.96 3.16
N VAL A 299 4.90 -12.15 2.92
CA VAL A 299 3.57 -12.33 2.33
C VAL A 299 2.64 -12.90 3.39
N ARG A 300 1.73 -12.06 3.89
CA ARG A 300 0.76 -12.42 4.91
C ARG A 300 -0.54 -12.89 4.27
N ARG A 301 -1.05 -14.02 4.74
CA ARG A 301 -2.33 -14.62 4.34
C ARG A 301 -3.18 -14.94 5.57
N ALA A 302 -4.43 -15.32 5.36
CA ALA A 302 -5.30 -15.74 6.46
C ALA A 302 -4.74 -16.94 7.27
N THR A 303 -3.92 -17.77 6.63
CA THR A 303 -3.34 -18.98 7.22
C THR A 303 -1.95 -18.78 7.84
N GLY A 304 -1.37 -17.58 7.77
CA GLY A 304 -0.04 -17.27 8.33
C GLY A 304 0.83 -16.44 7.40
N ILE A 305 2.13 -16.39 7.68
CA ILE A 305 3.12 -15.63 6.93
C ILE A 305 4.01 -16.57 6.13
N THR A 306 4.21 -16.28 4.85
CA THR A 306 5.29 -16.85 4.03
C THR A 306 6.39 -15.80 3.88
N VAL A 307 7.63 -16.19 4.14
CA VAL A 307 8.80 -15.33 3.99
C VAL A 307 9.54 -15.74 2.73
N LEU A 308 9.84 -14.78 1.88
CA LEU A 308 10.54 -15.00 0.61
C LEU A 308 11.84 -14.19 0.59
N ASP A 309 12.79 -14.62 -0.24
CA ASP A 309 13.93 -13.79 -0.61
C ASP A 309 13.52 -12.70 -1.63
N SER A 310 14.48 -11.84 -2.00
CA SER A 310 14.28 -10.77 -3.00
C SER A 310 13.97 -11.27 -4.42
N THR A 311 14.08 -12.59 -4.66
CA THR A 311 13.70 -13.26 -5.91
C THR A 311 12.39 -14.03 -5.80
N PHE A 312 11.64 -13.83 -4.71
CA PHE A 312 10.36 -14.48 -4.38
C PHE A 312 10.46 -16.00 -4.16
N LYS A 313 11.66 -16.53 -3.88
CA LYS A 313 11.79 -17.93 -3.48
C LYS A 313 11.44 -18.09 -2.00
N PRO A 314 10.66 -19.11 -1.61
CA PRO A 314 10.33 -19.37 -0.22
C PRO A 314 11.58 -19.61 0.63
N LEU A 315 11.68 -18.87 1.73
CA LEU A 315 12.66 -19.09 2.80
C LEU A 315 12.06 -19.88 3.96
N GLY A 316 10.76 -19.75 4.19
CA GLY A 316 10.04 -20.45 5.25
C GLY A 316 8.65 -19.88 5.49
N THR A 317 7.97 -20.45 6.48
CA THR A 317 6.68 -19.97 6.96
C THR A 317 6.76 -19.64 8.45
N VAL A 318 6.05 -18.60 8.87
CA VAL A 318 5.98 -18.18 10.26
C VAL A 318 4.51 -18.15 10.67
N GLU A 319 4.20 -18.81 11.79
CA GLU A 319 2.89 -18.71 12.39
C GLU A 319 2.71 -17.33 13.06
N GLU A 320 1.50 -16.80 12.95
CA GLU A 320 1.13 -15.60 13.70
C GLU A 320 0.46 -16.02 15.01
N PRO A 321 0.84 -15.41 16.16
CA PRO A 321 0.10 -15.57 17.40
C PRO A 321 -1.38 -15.28 17.17
N THR A 322 -2.25 -16.08 17.78
CA THR A 322 -3.71 -16.00 17.55
C THR A 322 -4.25 -14.60 17.78
N ASP A 323 -3.74 -13.90 18.79
CA ASP A 323 -4.19 -12.57 19.21
C ASP A 323 -3.91 -11.48 18.16
N VAL A 324 -2.94 -11.70 17.25
CA VAL A 324 -2.57 -10.72 16.22
C VAL A 324 -3.07 -11.06 14.81
N ARG A 325 -3.68 -12.25 14.60
CA ARG A 325 -4.18 -12.70 13.27
C ARG A 325 -5.25 -11.80 12.66
N GLY A 326 -6.00 -11.10 13.50
CA GLY A 326 -7.02 -10.12 13.09
C GLY A 326 -6.48 -8.70 12.90
N LEU A 327 -5.25 -8.43 13.33
CA LEU A 327 -4.69 -7.08 13.36
C LEU A 327 -4.01 -6.73 12.03
N THR A 328 -3.76 -5.43 11.82
CA THR A 328 -3.09 -4.92 10.62
C THR A 328 -1.58 -4.92 10.80
N LEU A 329 -0.83 -5.61 9.93
CA LEU A 329 0.64 -5.53 9.92
C LEU A 329 1.08 -4.16 9.36
N LEU A 330 1.76 -3.35 10.19
CA LEU A 330 2.25 -2.02 9.82
C LEU A 330 3.68 -2.03 9.29
N ALA A 331 4.58 -2.75 9.98
CA ALA A 331 6.01 -2.70 9.70
C ALA A 331 6.73 -3.99 10.17
N TYR A 332 7.95 -4.17 9.68
CA TYR A 332 8.91 -5.17 10.14
C TYR A 332 10.27 -4.51 10.30
N ALA A 333 10.82 -4.54 11.51
CA ALA A 333 12.16 -4.08 11.82
C ALA A 333 13.07 -5.29 11.99
N ALA A 334 14.09 -5.42 11.14
CA ALA A 334 15.02 -6.54 11.11
C ALA A 334 15.99 -6.56 12.29
#